data_AF-A0A812N4G0-F1
#
_entry.id   AF-A0A812N4G0-F1
#
_cell.length_a   1.000
_cell.length_b   1.000
_cell.length_c   1.000
_cell.angle_alpha   90.00
_cell.angle_beta   90.00
_cell.angle_gamma   90.00
#
_symmetry.space_group_name_H-M   'P 1'
#
loop_
_entity.id
_entity.type
_entity.pdbx_description
1 polymer ?
#
loop_
_entity_poly.entity_id
_entity_poly.type
_entity_poly.pdbx_seq_one_letter_code
_entity_poly.pdbx_strand_id
1 'polypeptide(L)'
;MSVSLRIALISGRAVCVEAASDATLAEVAQQAQAALGVGRSQLFDTAGSRLDSSLTVRQAGLRADDQLTLCSRAVQVAANPCACAAILGDGVVVTWGSDERGGDSVQVKLTDVQHIRSSSSAFAALLSNGTVVTWGVFFDPVNVRDFHRLSTVQKLHGTNFAFAAILADGSAVACGNGDYGGDASTVQGRLKGVREIQANDFAFAAILEDGSVVTWGNPRAGGYSEAVQAKLVDVQCIQATSEAFAAVLRDGSVVAWGAPRFGGDCGAVQAKLNDIQHVQATRAAFAAISSNGSVVSWGSPAHGGDSSHVQEQLRGVL
;
A
#
# COMPACT_ATOMS: atom_id res chain seq x y z
N MET A 1 24.46 42.14 -11.32
CA MET A 1 23.47 42.49 -10.28
C MET A 1 23.05 41.19 -9.62
N SER A 2 23.07 41.13 -8.29
CA SER A 2 22.51 40.01 -7.53
C SER A 2 21.04 40.28 -7.23
N VAL A 3 20.27 39.21 -7.07
CA VAL A 3 18.90 39.26 -6.57
C VAL A 3 18.78 38.36 -5.35
N SER A 4 18.02 38.81 -4.36
CA SER A 4 17.65 38.00 -3.20
C SER A 4 16.41 37.19 -3.55
N LEU A 5 16.50 35.86 -3.47
CA LEU A 5 15.38 34.95 -3.73
C LEU A 5 14.98 34.27 -2.43
N ARG A 6 13.69 34.23 -2.11
CA ARG A 6 13.20 33.50 -0.94
C ARG A 6 12.81 32.07 -1.37
N ILE A 7 13.54 31.10 -0.86
CA ILE A 7 13.34 29.68 -1.20
C ILE A 7 12.75 28.97 0.01
N ALA A 8 11.56 28.41 -0.16
CA ALA A 8 10.81 27.75 0.91
C ALA A 8 10.61 26.26 0.63
N LEU A 9 10.54 25.47 1.68
CA LEU A 9 10.07 24.09 1.66
C LEU A 9 8.56 24.07 1.92
N ILE A 10 7.89 23.00 1.48
CA ILE A 10 6.46 22.78 1.76
C ILE A 10 6.18 22.68 3.27
N SER A 11 7.17 22.31 4.08
CA SER A 11 7.10 22.32 5.55
C SER A 11 7.11 23.72 6.18
N GLY A 12 7.25 24.79 5.40
CA GLY A 12 7.26 26.18 5.88
C GLY A 12 8.64 26.73 6.27
N ARG A 13 9.70 25.90 6.30
CA ARG A 13 11.09 26.36 6.45
C ARG A 13 11.51 27.14 5.19
N ALA A 14 12.24 28.24 5.35
CA ALA A 14 12.68 29.06 4.22
C ALA A 14 14.07 29.67 4.46
N VAL A 15 14.76 29.99 3.37
CA VAL A 15 16.05 30.68 3.34
C VAL A 15 16.04 31.74 2.24
N CYS A 16 16.77 32.85 2.46
CA CYS A 16 17.05 33.81 1.40
C CYS A 16 18.40 33.45 0.75
N VAL A 17 18.40 33.31 -0.57
CA VAL A 17 19.60 33.02 -1.36
C VAL A 17 19.92 34.24 -2.22
N GLU A 18 21.12 34.79 -2.01
CA GLU A 18 21.66 35.86 -2.85
C GLU A 18 22.31 35.23 -4.09
N ALA A 19 21.68 35.43 -5.26
CA ALA A 19 22.12 34.84 -6.51
C ALA A 19 22.51 35.91 -7.53
N ALA A 20 23.65 35.74 -8.19
CA ALA A 20 24.02 36.57 -9.32
C ALA A 20 23.04 36.35 -10.48
N SER A 21 22.76 37.38 -11.29
CA SER A 21 21.79 37.26 -12.39
C SER A 21 22.15 36.20 -13.45
N ASP A 22 23.43 35.83 -13.54
CA ASP A 22 24.01 34.81 -14.42
C ASP A 22 24.21 33.46 -13.73
N ALA A 23 24.00 33.37 -12.40
CA ALA A 23 23.99 32.10 -11.70
C ALA A 23 22.87 31.21 -12.23
N THR A 24 23.16 29.91 -12.34
CA THR A 24 22.19 28.91 -12.77
C THR A 24 21.23 28.58 -11.63
N LEU A 25 20.01 28.18 -11.99
CA LEU A 25 19.04 27.70 -11.00
C LEU A 25 19.52 26.43 -10.29
N ALA A 26 20.42 25.65 -10.89
CA ALA A 26 21.13 24.56 -10.23
C ALA A 26 21.99 25.03 -9.05
N GLU A 27 22.77 26.10 -9.23
CA GLU A 27 23.61 26.69 -8.17
C GLU A 27 22.74 27.28 -7.05
N VAL A 28 21.67 27.99 -7.41
CA VAL A 28 20.69 28.54 -6.47
C VAL A 28 20.05 27.42 -5.64
N ALA A 29 19.61 26.34 -6.31
CA ALA A 29 19.05 25.17 -5.64
C ALA A 29 20.09 24.51 -4.71
N GLN A 30 21.35 24.40 -5.12
CA GLN A 30 22.42 23.81 -4.31
C GLN A 30 22.70 24.63 -3.05
N GLN A 31 22.72 25.96 -3.15
CA GLN A 31 22.88 26.86 -1.99
C GLN A 31 21.70 26.73 -1.02
N ALA A 32 20.47 26.71 -1.55
CA ALA A 32 19.28 26.50 -0.74
C ALA A 32 19.28 25.13 -0.05
N GLN A 33 19.68 24.07 -0.78
CA GLN A 33 19.80 22.70 -0.25
C GLN A 33 20.79 22.64 0.91
N ALA A 34 21.97 23.23 0.75
CA ALA A 34 22.99 23.29 1.79
C ALA A 34 22.51 24.05 3.03
N ALA A 35 21.83 25.19 2.84
CA ALA A 35 21.33 26.01 3.94
C ALA A 35 20.13 25.38 4.67
N LEU A 36 19.24 24.68 3.96
CA LEU A 36 18.06 24.03 4.52
C LEU A 36 18.31 22.59 5.00
N GLY A 37 19.51 22.05 4.74
CA GLY A 37 19.88 20.68 5.07
C GLY A 37 19.05 19.62 4.35
N VAL A 38 18.65 19.90 3.10
CA VAL A 38 17.82 18.98 2.29
C VAL A 38 18.62 18.38 1.14
N GLY A 39 18.26 17.16 0.73
CA GLY A 39 18.90 16.47 -0.38
C GLY A 39 18.61 17.09 -1.75
N ARG A 40 19.06 16.41 -2.82
CA ARG A 40 18.86 16.86 -4.21
C ARG A 40 17.38 17.18 -4.47
N SER A 41 17.12 18.41 -4.88
CA SER A 41 15.78 18.98 -5.01
C SER A 41 15.62 19.79 -6.30
N GLN A 42 14.38 20.01 -6.69
CA GLN A 42 13.98 20.80 -7.84
C GLN A 42 13.30 22.10 -7.37
N LEU A 43 13.51 23.19 -8.12
CA LEU A 43 12.86 24.47 -7.87
C LEU A 43 11.53 24.56 -8.64
N PHE A 44 10.54 25.12 -7.99
CA PHE A 44 9.22 25.38 -8.54
C PHE A 44 8.85 26.85 -8.31
N ASP A 45 8.16 27.45 -9.26
CA ASP A 45 7.57 28.79 -9.08
C ASP A 45 6.32 28.76 -8.20
N THR A 46 5.71 29.94 -7.97
CA THR A 46 4.48 30.09 -7.18
C THR A 46 3.24 29.47 -7.85
N ALA A 47 3.29 29.20 -9.15
CA ALA A 47 2.25 28.49 -9.88
C ALA A 47 2.42 26.96 -9.81
N GLY A 48 3.51 26.47 -9.20
CA GLY A 48 3.83 25.04 -9.12
C GLY A 48 4.49 24.48 -10.39
N SER A 49 4.96 25.34 -11.30
CA SER A 49 5.69 24.92 -12.49
C SER A 49 7.14 24.65 -12.15
N ARG A 50 7.66 23.52 -12.62
CA ARG A 50 9.06 23.16 -12.43
C ARG A 50 9.95 24.10 -13.23
N LEU A 51 10.92 24.72 -12.56
CA LEU A 51 11.94 25.53 -13.21
C LEU A 51 13.08 24.65 -13.74
N ASP A 52 13.52 24.95 -14.96
CA ASP A 52 14.67 24.26 -15.57
C ASP A 52 15.96 24.69 -14.88
N SER A 53 16.67 23.72 -14.29
CA SER A 53 17.91 23.93 -13.56
C SER A 53 19.06 24.50 -14.39
N SER A 54 18.98 24.37 -15.73
CA SER A 54 20.00 24.90 -16.65
C SER A 54 19.86 26.39 -16.93
N LEU A 55 18.69 26.97 -16.66
CA LEU A 55 18.45 28.41 -16.87
C LEU A 55 19.21 29.23 -15.83
N THR A 56 19.64 30.42 -16.24
CA THR A 56 20.11 31.44 -15.29
C THR A 56 18.93 32.15 -14.64
N VAL A 57 19.17 32.76 -13.48
CA VAL A 57 18.19 33.60 -12.78
C VAL A 57 17.55 34.63 -13.72
N ARG A 58 18.35 35.27 -14.58
CA ARG A 58 17.86 36.22 -15.59
C ARG A 58 16.99 35.55 -16.66
N GLN A 59 17.39 34.39 -17.18
CA GLN A 59 16.64 33.69 -18.22
C GLN A 59 15.29 33.17 -17.71
N ALA A 60 15.24 32.77 -16.43
CA ALA A 60 14.01 32.37 -15.76
C ALA A 60 13.11 33.58 -15.40
N GLY A 61 13.57 34.82 -15.61
CA GLY A 61 12.79 36.03 -15.35
C GLY A 61 12.60 36.36 -13.87
N LEU A 62 13.38 35.75 -12.98
CA LEU A 62 13.26 35.91 -11.53
C LEU A 62 13.73 37.29 -11.08
N ARG A 63 13.02 37.85 -10.11
CA ARG A 63 13.23 39.19 -9.54
C ARG A 63 13.56 39.09 -8.06
N ALA A 64 14.02 40.20 -7.49
CA ALA A 64 14.23 40.31 -6.06
C ALA A 64 12.90 40.03 -5.32
N ASP A 65 13.00 39.27 -4.23
CA ASP A 65 11.90 38.82 -3.36
C ASP A 65 10.93 37.80 -3.98
N ASP A 66 11.23 37.29 -5.18
CA ASP A 66 10.47 36.16 -5.73
C ASP A 66 10.54 34.96 -4.79
N GLN A 67 9.40 34.29 -4.64
CA GLN A 67 9.27 33.09 -3.83
C GLN A 67 9.32 31.84 -4.70
N LEU A 68 10.22 30.94 -4.35
CA LEU A 68 10.36 29.63 -4.99
C LEU A 68 10.13 28.53 -3.98
N THR A 69 9.54 27.43 -4.44
CA THR A 69 9.38 26.22 -3.64
C THR A 69 10.47 25.22 -4.02
N LEU A 70 11.23 24.75 -3.03
CA LEU A 70 12.21 23.70 -3.19
C LEU A 70 11.57 22.36 -2.80
N CYS A 71 11.50 21.44 -3.76
CA CYS A 71 10.82 20.16 -3.59
C CYS A 71 11.77 19.02 -4.02
N SER A 72 12.07 18.13 -3.08
CA SER A 72 12.96 16.97 -3.25
C SER A 72 12.20 15.72 -3.69
N ARG A 73 10.92 15.58 -3.35
CA ARG A 73 10.11 14.38 -3.59
C ARG A 73 8.68 14.70 -3.97
N ALA A 74 8.02 13.77 -4.67
CA ALA A 74 6.59 13.84 -4.91
C ALA A 74 5.83 13.81 -3.57
N VAL A 75 4.86 14.71 -3.43
CA VAL A 75 3.97 14.73 -2.25
C VAL A 75 3.06 13.51 -2.32
N GLN A 76 2.99 12.76 -1.23
CA GLN A 76 2.11 11.59 -1.11
C GLN A 76 1.22 11.75 0.10
N VAL A 77 -0.08 11.46 -0.04
CA VAL A 77 -1.04 11.45 1.07
C VAL A 77 -1.64 10.05 1.19
N ALA A 78 -1.81 9.59 2.42
CA ALA A 78 -2.58 8.40 2.78
C ALA A 78 -3.60 8.77 3.85
N ALA A 79 -4.75 8.13 3.83
CA ALA A 79 -5.81 8.37 4.80
C ALA A 79 -6.43 7.05 5.28
N ASN A 80 -6.83 7.04 6.54
CA ASN A 80 -7.74 6.06 7.12
C ASN A 80 -9.02 6.79 7.57
N PRO A 81 -10.09 6.10 8.02
CA PRO A 81 -11.35 6.73 8.41
C PRO A 81 -11.25 7.83 9.47
N CYS A 82 -10.18 7.87 10.26
CA CYS A 82 -10.04 8.78 11.39
C CYS A 82 -8.77 9.65 11.37
N ALA A 83 -7.85 9.45 10.42
CA ALA A 83 -6.57 10.15 10.38
C ALA A 83 -5.99 10.20 8.95
N CYS A 84 -5.07 11.14 8.75
CA CYS A 84 -4.33 11.32 7.51
C CYS A 84 -2.83 11.45 7.79
N ALA A 85 -2.03 11.05 6.81
CA ALA A 85 -0.59 11.18 6.81
C ALA A 85 -0.11 11.66 5.44
N ALA A 86 0.86 12.57 5.40
CA ALA A 86 1.44 13.08 4.17
C ALA A 86 2.97 13.12 4.22
N ILE A 87 3.62 12.66 3.14
CA ILE A 87 5.03 12.97 2.85
C ILE A 87 5.05 14.29 2.10
N LEU A 88 5.66 15.31 2.70
CA LEU A 88 5.84 16.61 2.06
C LEU A 88 7.00 16.57 1.08
N GLY A 89 7.07 17.60 0.24
CA GLY A 89 8.10 17.72 -0.80
C GLY A 89 9.52 17.74 -0.28
N ASP A 90 9.75 18.02 0.99
CA ASP A 90 11.07 17.97 1.64
C ASP A 90 11.35 16.65 2.37
N GLY A 91 10.45 15.65 2.24
CA GLY A 91 10.57 14.34 2.86
C GLY A 91 10.06 14.28 4.31
N VAL A 92 9.60 15.40 4.88
CA VAL A 92 8.98 15.43 6.21
C VAL A 92 7.63 14.74 6.16
N VAL A 93 7.34 13.91 7.16
CA VAL A 93 6.00 13.34 7.34
C VAL A 93 5.21 14.19 8.31
N VAL A 94 4.01 14.57 7.90
CA VAL A 94 3.02 15.24 8.75
C VAL A 94 1.80 14.34 8.89
N THR A 95 1.25 14.29 10.09
CA THR A 95 0.05 13.51 10.42
C THR A 95 -0.97 14.42 11.12
N TRP A 96 -2.25 14.12 10.92
CA TRP A 96 -3.34 14.81 11.58
C TRP A 96 -4.58 13.92 11.70
N GLY A 97 -5.44 14.19 12.68
CA GLY A 97 -6.65 13.43 12.97
C GLY A 97 -6.59 12.79 14.35
N SER A 98 -7.21 11.62 14.53
CA SER A 98 -7.20 10.91 15.81
C SER A 98 -5.81 10.36 16.13
N ASP A 99 -5.22 10.80 17.24
CA ASP A 99 -3.91 10.34 17.74
C ASP A 99 -3.84 8.82 17.83
N GLU A 100 -4.88 8.19 18.39
CA GLU A 100 -4.99 6.74 18.49
C GLU A 100 -4.85 6.09 17.11
N ARG A 101 -5.49 6.64 16.07
CA ARG A 101 -5.50 6.11 14.69
C ARG A 101 -4.33 6.60 13.83
N GLY A 102 -3.25 7.06 14.45
CA GLY A 102 -2.02 7.48 13.77
C GLY A 102 -2.05 8.92 13.26
N GLY A 103 -2.96 9.74 13.80
CA GLY A 103 -3.01 11.19 13.58
C GLY A 103 -1.88 11.96 14.27
N ASP A 104 -1.12 11.29 15.15
CA ASP A 104 0.13 11.78 15.73
C ASP A 104 1.28 10.80 15.42
N SER A 105 2.31 11.30 14.73
CA SER A 105 3.54 10.58 14.41
C SER A 105 4.76 11.05 15.22
N VAL A 106 4.60 11.90 16.23
CA VAL A 106 5.71 12.50 17.01
C VAL A 106 6.56 11.42 17.70
N GLN A 107 5.95 10.33 18.15
CA GLN A 107 6.67 9.23 18.80
C GLN A 107 7.50 8.38 17.83
N VAL A 108 7.36 8.60 16.52
CA VAL A 108 7.91 7.75 15.47
C VAL A 108 8.90 8.54 14.63
N LYS A 109 10.17 8.14 14.69
CA LYS A 109 11.22 8.81 13.92
C LYS A 109 11.13 8.43 12.44
N LEU A 110 10.45 9.28 11.67
CA LEU A 110 10.29 9.14 10.23
C LEU A 110 11.35 9.95 9.49
N THR A 111 12.42 9.29 9.05
CA THR A 111 13.49 9.90 8.26
C THR A 111 13.60 9.24 6.91
N ASP A 112 13.72 10.03 5.86
CA ASP A 112 13.84 9.55 4.48
C ASP A 112 12.71 8.63 4.01
N VAL A 113 11.47 8.98 4.35
CA VAL A 113 10.29 8.24 3.90
C VAL A 113 10.14 8.34 2.37
N GLN A 114 9.96 7.19 1.72
CA GLN A 114 9.68 7.06 0.30
C GLN A 114 8.19 6.88 0.01
N HIS A 115 7.50 6.07 0.82
CA HIS A 115 6.08 5.78 0.64
C HIS A 115 5.35 5.69 1.98
N ILE A 116 4.11 6.18 2.02
CA ILE A 116 3.17 5.95 3.13
C ILE A 116 1.96 5.17 2.63
N ARG A 117 1.54 4.18 3.42
CA ARG A 117 0.29 3.44 3.22
C ARG A 117 -0.53 3.51 4.49
N SER A 118 -1.84 3.46 4.34
CA SER A 118 -2.80 3.37 5.44
C SER A 118 -3.46 1.98 5.47
N SER A 119 -3.77 1.53 6.67
CA SER A 119 -4.80 0.52 6.92
C SER A 119 -6.08 1.20 7.41
N SER A 120 -7.06 0.43 7.89
CA SER A 120 -8.26 1.00 8.51
C SER A 120 -7.97 1.85 9.76
N SER A 121 -6.82 1.66 10.40
CA SER A 121 -6.57 2.20 11.75
C SER A 121 -5.13 2.59 12.05
N ALA A 122 -4.23 2.44 11.09
CA ALA A 122 -2.80 2.69 11.25
C ALA A 122 -2.16 3.12 9.93
N PHE A 123 -0.88 3.49 9.99
CA PHE A 123 -0.05 3.82 8.85
C PHE A 123 1.24 3.01 8.86
N ALA A 124 1.83 2.88 7.68
CA ALA A 124 3.14 2.31 7.46
C ALA A 124 3.95 3.21 6.51
N ALA A 125 5.18 3.52 6.90
CA ALA A 125 6.15 4.26 6.11
C ALA A 125 7.28 3.33 5.68
N LEU A 126 7.59 3.31 4.38
CA LEU A 126 8.80 2.69 3.85
C LEU A 126 9.90 3.75 3.78
N LEU A 127 11.00 3.53 4.50
CA LEU A 127 12.16 4.40 4.50
C LEU A 127 13.11 4.06 3.34
N SER A 128 13.99 5.00 2.96
CA SER A 128 14.99 4.82 1.89
C SER A 128 15.98 3.68 2.13
N ASN A 129 16.20 3.32 3.40
CA ASN A 129 17.06 2.21 3.80
C ASN A 129 16.34 0.84 3.77
N GLY A 130 15.06 0.80 3.36
CA GLY A 130 14.24 -0.40 3.29
C GLY A 130 13.48 -0.75 4.59
N THR A 131 13.71 -0.02 5.68
CA THR A 131 12.96 -0.22 6.93
C THR A 131 11.50 0.19 6.77
N VAL A 132 10.58 -0.63 7.29
CA VAL A 132 9.17 -0.27 7.45
C VAL A 132 8.93 0.17 8.88
N VAL A 133 8.38 1.38 9.03
CA VAL A 133 7.99 1.92 10.32
C VAL A 133 6.47 2.06 10.34
N THR A 134 5.81 1.56 11.38
CA THR A 134 4.35 1.58 11.50
C THR A 134 3.91 2.37 12.74
N TRP A 135 2.74 3.01 12.68
CA TRP A 135 2.17 3.79 13.80
C TRP A 135 0.64 3.86 13.74
N GLY A 136 -0.02 4.09 14.89
CA GLY A 136 -1.47 4.01 15.08
C GLY A 136 -1.90 2.86 16.01
N VAL A 137 -3.20 2.57 16.13
CA VAL A 137 -3.73 1.71 17.21
C VAL A 137 -3.13 0.29 17.16
N PHE A 138 -2.78 -0.22 18.35
CA PHE A 138 -2.23 -1.56 18.62
C PHE A 138 -0.79 -1.82 18.16
N PHE A 139 -0.09 -0.78 17.71
CA PHE A 139 1.37 -0.83 17.59
C PHE A 139 1.97 -0.32 18.89
N ASP A 140 2.20 -1.23 19.84
CA ASP A 140 3.06 -0.92 20.98
C ASP A 140 4.39 -0.37 20.43
N PRO A 141 4.95 0.74 20.98
CA PRO A 141 6.24 1.29 20.52
C PRO A 141 7.40 0.28 20.66
N VAL A 142 7.18 -0.85 21.34
CA VAL A 142 8.11 -1.97 21.51
C VAL A 142 8.15 -2.90 20.27
N ASN A 143 7.17 -2.82 19.37
CA ASN A 143 7.08 -3.65 18.16
C ASN A 143 7.47 -2.90 16.88
N VAL A 144 8.33 -1.87 16.98
CA VAL A 144 9.17 -1.45 15.86
C VAL A 144 10.09 -2.63 15.55
N ARG A 145 9.63 -3.56 14.71
CA ARG A 145 10.50 -4.61 14.21
C ARG A 145 11.48 -3.93 13.27
N ASP A 146 12.71 -3.79 13.72
CA ASP A 146 13.83 -3.48 12.87
C ASP A 146 13.92 -4.58 11.80
N PHE A 147 13.38 -4.32 10.61
CA PHE A 147 13.59 -5.14 9.42
C PHE A 147 15.04 -5.01 8.90
N HIS A 148 16.01 -4.86 9.81
CA HIS A 148 17.42 -4.89 9.51
C HIS A 148 17.87 -6.32 9.30
N ARG A 149 17.72 -6.77 8.06
CA ARG A 149 18.82 -7.29 7.23
C ARG A 149 18.22 -7.76 5.92
N LEU A 150 18.66 -7.10 4.84
CA LEU A 150 18.51 -7.56 3.46
C LEU A 150 17.06 -7.70 3.04
N SER A 151 16.45 -6.62 2.54
CA SER A 151 15.81 -6.56 1.22
C SER A 151 14.69 -5.51 1.18
N THR A 152 14.69 -4.73 0.10
CA THR A 152 13.73 -3.64 -0.16
C THR A 152 12.30 -4.18 -0.17
N VAL A 153 11.37 -3.54 0.54
CA VAL A 153 9.95 -3.87 0.43
C VAL A 153 9.46 -3.53 -0.98
N GLN A 154 8.95 -4.53 -1.70
CA GLN A 154 8.39 -4.33 -3.04
C GLN A 154 6.92 -3.91 -2.99
N LYS A 155 6.13 -4.54 -2.11
CA LYS A 155 4.69 -4.32 -1.97
C LYS A 155 4.26 -4.44 -0.51
N LEU A 156 3.35 -3.57 -0.09
CA LEU A 156 2.75 -3.56 1.25
C LEU A 156 1.25 -3.85 1.13
N HIS A 157 0.76 -4.76 1.96
CA HIS A 157 -0.64 -5.17 2.03
C HIS A 157 -1.13 -4.97 3.47
N GLY A 158 -2.38 -4.57 3.66
CA GLY A 158 -2.93 -4.27 4.99
C GLY A 158 -4.24 -5.00 5.25
N THR A 159 -4.39 -5.51 6.48
CA THR A 159 -5.70 -5.83 7.07
C THR A 159 -6.18 -4.63 7.88
N ASN A 160 -7.23 -4.76 8.70
CA ASN A 160 -7.68 -3.65 9.54
C ASN A 160 -6.60 -3.16 10.53
N PHE A 161 -5.78 -4.05 11.08
CA PHE A 161 -4.81 -3.74 12.14
C PHE A 161 -3.43 -4.40 11.98
N ALA A 162 -3.13 -4.93 10.79
CA ALA A 162 -1.82 -5.48 10.49
C ALA A 162 -1.35 -5.13 9.08
N PHE A 163 -0.04 -5.20 8.87
CA PHE A 163 0.59 -5.07 7.56
C PHE A 163 1.45 -6.29 7.25
N ALA A 164 1.48 -6.66 5.98
CA ALA A 164 2.39 -7.63 5.42
C ALA A 164 3.19 -7.00 4.28
N ALA A 165 4.47 -7.36 4.20
CA ALA A 165 5.39 -6.86 3.18
C ALA A 165 6.05 -8.02 2.45
N ILE A 166 6.11 -7.96 1.11
CA ILE A 166 6.98 -8.80 0.30
C ILE A 166 8.33 -8.09 0.20
N LEU A 167 9.39 -8.80 0.57
CA LEU A 167 10.75 -8.30 0.54
C LEU A 167 11.44 -8.64 -0.79
N ALA A 168 12.52 -7.94 -1.15
CA ALA A 168 13.18 -8.13 -2.45
C ALA A 168 13.90 -9.46 -2.62
N ASP A 169 14.13 -10.22 -1.54
CA ASP A 169 14.59 -11.61 -1.62
C ASP A 169 13.44 -12.61 -1.89
N GLY A 170 12.21 -12.10 -2.07
CA GLY A 170 11.00 -12.88 -2.27
C GLY A 170 10.41 -13.46 -0.98
N SER A 171 10.96 -13.17 0.20
CA SER A 171 10.30 -13.56 1.45
C SER A 171 9.19 -12.58 1.84
N ALA A 172 8.35 -12.95 2.81
CA ALA A 172 7.36 -12.04 3.36
C ALA A 172 7.43 -11.96 4.89
N VAL A 173 7.04 -10.79 5.41
CA VAL A 173 7.00 -10.48 6.84
C VAL A 173 5.69 -9.81 7.20
N ALA A 174 5.26 -9.95 8.45
CA ALA A 174 4.08 -9.28 8.99
C ALA A 174 4.38 -8.55 10.31
N CYS A 175 3.61 -7.49 10.55
CA CYS A 175 3.63 -6.71 11.79
C CYS A 175 2.25 -6.14 12.11
N GLY A 176 2.02 -5.81 13.39
CA GLY A 176 0.75 -5.29 13.91
C GLY A 176 0.06 -6.28 14.84
N ASN A 177 -1.26 -6.19 14.95
CA ASN A 177 -2.02 -7.03 15.86
C ASN A 177 -2.05 -8.50 15.37
N GLY A 178 -1.61 -9.43 16.22
CA GLY A 178 -1.55 -10.87 15.93
C GLY A 178 -2.90 -11.46 15.50
N ASP A 179 -4.01 -11.03 16.12
CA ASP A 179 -5.37 -11.50 15.80
C ASP A 179 -5.83 -11.07 14.40
N TYR A 180 -5.12 -10.14 13.77
CA TYR A 180 -5.39 -9.59 12.44
C TYR A 180 -4.28 -9.91 11.43
N GLY A 181 -3.41 -10.87 11.75
CA GLY A 181 -2.32 -11.31 10.88
C GLY A 181 -0.99 -10.57 11.08
N GLY A 182 -0.85 -9.80 12.16
CA GLY A 182 0.40 -9.10 12.49
C GLY A 182 1.52 -10.01 13.01
N ASP A 183 1.22 -11.27 13.33
CA ASP A 183 2.21 -12.29 13.65
C ASP A 183 2.18 -13.44 12.62
N ALA A 184 3.24 -13.54 11.83
CA ALA A 184 3.48 -14.61 10.86
C ALA A 184 4.54 -15.62 11.34
N SER A 185 4.96 -15.57 12.62
CA SER A 185 6.05 -16.38 13.16
C SER A 185 5.89 -17.88 12.91
N THR A 186 4.66 -18.39 13.00
CA THR A 186 4.30 -19.80 12.79
C THR A 186 4.43 -20.26 11.34
N VAL A 187 4.36 -19.34 10.38
CA VAL A 187 4.45 -19.62 8.94
C VAL A 187 5.68 -19.03 8.27
N GLN A 188 6.52 -18.28 9.00
CA GLN A 188 7.67 -17.54 8.47
C GLN A 188 8.61 -18.41 7.64
N GLY A 189 8.83 -19.66 8.05
CA GLY A 189 9.69 -20.60 7.33
C GLY A 189 9.17 -20.97 5.93
N ARG A 190 7.86 -20.83 5.70
CA ARG A 190 7.16 -21.11 4.43
C ARG A 190 6.96 -19.88 3.55
N LEU A 191 7.13 -18.67 4.08
CA LEU A 191 6.99 -17.40 3.35
C LEU A 191 8.27 -17.08 2.56
N LYS A 192 8.60 -17.93 1.57
CA LYS A 192 9.76 -17.78 0.68
C LYS A 192 9.28 -17.90 -0.77
N GLY A 193 9.82 -17.07 -1.67
CA GLY A 193 9.35 -17.01 -3.05
C GLY A 193 7.90 -16.56 -3.14
N VAL A 194 7.50 -15.57 -2.33
CA VAL A 194 6.17 -14.98 -2.30
C VAL A 194 6.00 -14.09 -3.53
N ARG A 195 5.11 -14.49 -4.43
CA ARG A 195 4.76 -13.74 -5.65
C ARG A 195 3.77 -12.61 -5.34
N GLU A 196 2.80 -12.90 -4.48
CA GLU A 196 1.68 -12.00 -4.20
C GLU A 196 1.12 -12.26 -2.80
N ILE A 197 0.64 -11.22 -2.14
CA ILE A 197 -0.13 -11.31 -0.91
C ILE A 197 -1.50 -10.69 -1.15
N GLN A 198 -2.54 -11.38 -0.71
CA GLN A 198 -3.90 -10.85 -0.65
C GLN A 198 -4.34 -10.77 0.80
N ALA A 199 -5.10 -9.73 1.14
CA ALA A 199 -5.52 -9.43 2.50
C ALA A 199 -7.04 -9.28 2.55
N ASN A 200 -7.65 -9.76 3.63
CA ASN A 200 -8.98 -9.34 4.05
C ASN A 200 -8.90 -8.49 5.32
N ASP A 201 -10.02 -8.28 6.01
CA ASP A 201 -10.04 -7.41 7.19
C ASP A 201 -9.23 -7.97 8.37
N PHE A 202 -8.91 -9.27 8.39
CA PHE A 202 -8.36 -10.00 9.54
C PHE A 202 -7.23 -11.01 9.25
N ALA A 203 -6.95 -11.31 7.99
CA ALA A 203 -6.04 -12.39 7.59
C ALA A 203 -5.36 -12.08 6.25
N PHE A 204 -4.30 -12.84 5.98
CA PHE A 204 -3.53 -12.78 4.74
C PHE A 204 -3.43 -14.15 4.08
N ALA A 205 -3.32 -14.15 2.76
CA ALA A 205 -3.00 -15.29 1.93
C ALA A 205 -1.88 -14.93 0.94
N ALA A 206 -0.74 -15.60 1.04
CA ALA A 206 0.40 -15.46 0.14
C ALA A 206 0.35 -16.56 -0.93
N ILE A 207 0.50 -16.17 -2.20
CA ILE A 207 0.76 -17.09 -3.31
C ILE A 207 2.27 -17.17 -3.52
N LEU A 208 2.82 -18.38 -3.50
CA LEU A 208 4.23 -18.63 -3.74
C LEU A 208 4.52 -18.80 -5.25
N GLU A 209 5.79 -18.73 -5.64
CA GLU A 209 6.26 -18.92 -7.02
C GLU A 209 5.90 -20.30 -7.59
N ASP A 210 5.84 -21.32 -6.73
CA ASP A 210 5.40 -22.67 -7.09
C ASP A 210 3.87 -22.82 -7.22
N GLY A 211 3.12 -21.74 -7.01
CA GLY A 211 1.66 -21.71 -7.08
C GLY A 211 0.95 -22.24 -5.83
N SER A 212 1.68 -22.63 -4.78
CA SER A 212 1.08 -22.99 -3.49
C SER A 212 0.68 -21.75 -2.68
N VAL A 213 -0.15 -21.96 -1.65
CA VAL A 213 -0.67 -20.87 -0.80
C VAL A 213 -0.27 -21.06 0.66
N VAL A 214 0.12 -19.97 1.31
CA VAL A 214 0.36 -19.88 2.75
C VAL A 214 -0.58 -18.84 3.34
N THR A 215 -1.34 -19.20 4.38
CA THR A 215 -2.28 -18.29 5.07
C THR A 215 -1.86 -18.04 6.52
N TRP A 216 -2.20 -16.87 7.05
CA TRP A 216 -2.03 -16.54 8.47
C TRP A 216 -2.99 -15.43 8.91
N GLY A 217 -3.09 -15.21 10.23
CA GLY A 217 -4.04 -14.27 10.84
C GLY A 217 -5.27 -14.99 11.40
N ASN A 218 -6.42 -14.31 11.44
CA ASN A 218 -7.60 -14.86 12.11
C ASN A 218 -8.08 -16.17 11.45
N PRO A 219 -8.14 -17.30 12.18
CA PRO A 219 -8.53 -18.58 11.60
C PRO A 219 -9.95 -18.58 11.01
N ARG A 220 -10.89 -17.86 11.63
CA ARG A 220 -12.29 -17.80 11.17
C ARG A 220 -12.45 -16.99 9.89
N ALA A 221 -11.54 -16.04 9.66
CA ALA A 221 -11.50 -15.22 8.45
C ALA A 221 -10.59 -15.83 7.35
N GLY A 222 -10.24 -17.11 7.45
CA GLY A 222 -9.42 -17.78 6.43
C GLY A 222 -7.91 -17.64 6.62
N GLY A 223 -7.45 -17.15 7.77
CA GLY A 223 -6.04 -17.22 8.18
C GLY A 223 -5.54 -18.63 8.51
N TYR A 224 -6.44 -19.63 8.44
CA TYR A 224 -6.11 -21.05 8.53
C TYR A 224 -6.77 -21.83 7.40
N SER A 225 -5.98 -22.22 6.40
CA SER A 225 -6.46 -22.91 5.18
C SER A 225 -6.31 -24.43 5.22
N GLU A 226 -6.01 -25.07 6.36
CA GLU A 226 -5.71 -26.51 6.42
C GLU A 226 -6.78 -27.38 5.75
N ALA A 227 -8.06 -27.09 5.99
CA ALA A 227 -9.18 -27.84 5.42
C ALA A 227 -9.25 -27.83 3.88
N VAL A 228 -8.65 -26.81 3.24
CA VAL A 228 -8.61 -26.66 1.78
C VAL A 228 -7.20 -26.72 1.22
N GLN A 229 -6.17 -26.89 2.05
CA GLN A 229 -4.76 -26.74 1.68
C GLN A 229 -4.36 -27.67 0.53
N ALA A 230 -4.85 -28.91 0.54
CA ALA A 230 -4.59 -29.89 -0.51
C ALA A 230 -5.19 -29.50 -1.88
N LYS A 231 -6.17 -28.58 -1.89
CA LYS A 231 -6.79 -28.06 -3.12
C LYS A 231 -6.12 -26.76 -3.59
N LEU A 232 -5.28 -26.10 -2.79
CA LEU A 232 -4.65 -24.84 -3.15
C LEU A 232 -3.31 -25.09 -3.88
N VAL A 233 -3.42 -25.66 -5.07
CA VAL A 233 -2.31 -26.00 -5.97
C VAL A 233 -2.42 -25.20 -7.27
N ASP A 234 -1.29 -24.79 -7.85
CA ASP A 234 -1.24 -24.00 -9.08
C ASP A 234 -2.14 -22.75 -9.07
N VAL A 235 -2.21 -22.05 -7.94
CA VAL A 235 -3.06 -20.88 -7.75
C VAL A 235 -2.56 -19.71 -8.62
N GLN A 236 -3.47 -19.15 -9.42
CA GLN A 236 -3.19 -18.01 -10.30
C GLN A 236 -3.42 -16.69 -9.59
N CYS A 237 -4.57 -16.53 -8.94
CA CYS A 237 -4.91 -15.33 -8.20
C CYS A 237 -5.82 -15.66 -7.01
N ILE A 238 -5.84 -14.76 -6.04
CA ILE A 238 -6.72 -14.81 -4.88
C ILE A 238 -7.51 -13.50 -4.85
N GLN A 239 -8.79 -13.60 -4.50
CA GLN A 239 -9.65 -12.47 -4.17
C GLN A 239 -10.14 -12.60 -2.74
N ALA A 240 -10.47 -11.48 -2.12
CA ALA A 240 -10.85 -11.41 -0.72
C ALA A 240 -12.15 -10.61 -0.54
N THR A 241 -13.06 -11.13 0.28
CA THR A 241 -14.14 -10.35 0.92
C THR A 241 -13.64 -9.88 2.29
N SER A 242 -14.49 -9.30 3.14
CA SER A 242 -14.08 -8.90 4.49
C SER A 242 -13.55 -10.07 5.35
N GLU A 243 -14.08 -11.29 5.20
CA GLU A 243 -13.73 -12.43 6.07
C GLU A 243 -13.52 -13.76 5.32
N ALA A 244 -13.40 -13.73 3.99
CA ALA A 244 -13.18 -14.93 3.21
C ALA A 244 -12.23 -14.68 2.02
N PHE A 245 -11.73 -15.77 1.47
CA PHE A 245 -10.90 -15.78 0.27
C PHE A 245 -11.48 -16.72 -0.77
N ALA A 246 -11.19 -16.43 -2.03
CA ALA A 246 -11.44 -17.30 -3.18
C ALA A 246 -10.21 -17.34 -4.08
N ALA A 247 -9.68 -18.53 -4.33
CA ALA A 247 -8.56 -18.76 -5.23
C ALA A 247 -9.06 -19.26 -6.58
N VAL A 248 -8.52 -18.72 -7.67
CA VAL A 248 -8.65 -19.27 -9.02
C VAL A 248 -7.41 -20.10 -9.33
N LEU A 249 -7.61 -21.37 -9.66
CA LEU A 249 -6.55 -22.30 -10.00
C LEU A 249 -6.22 -22.26 -11.50
N ARG A 250 -5.07 -22.80 -11.88
CA ARG A 250 -4.64 -22.86 -13.29
C ARG A 250 -5.58 -23.64 -14.20
N ASP A 251 -6.30 -24.61 -13.66
CA ASP A 251 -7.32 -25.37 -14.38
C ASP A 251 -8.67 -24.63 -14.51
N GLY A 252 -8.76 -23.39 -14.00
CA GLY A 252 -9.98 -22.59 -14.01
C GLY A 252 -10.99 -22.96 -12.93
N SER A 253 -10.66 -23.89 -12.03
CA SER A 253 -11.49 -24.19 -10.86
C SER A 253 -11.34 -23.12 -9.77
N VAL A 254 -12.32 -23.04 -8.87
CA VAL A 254 -12.31 -22.11 -7.74
C VAL A 254 -12.38 -22.85 -6.42
N VAL A 255 -11.56 -22.40 -5.45
CA VAL A 255 -11.58 -22.86 -4.07
C VAL A 255 -11.82 -21.65 -3.16
N ALA A 256 -12.90 -21.69 -2.36
CA ALA A 256 -13.18 -20.67 -1.36
C ALA A 256 -12.93 -21.20 0.07
N TRP A 257 -12.53 -20.31 0.98
CA TRP A 257 -12.36 -20.61 2.40
C TRP A 257 -12.51 -19.36 3.27
N GLY A 258 -12.62 -19.56 4.59
CA GLY A 258 -12.89 -18.51 5.57
C GLY A 258 -14.36 -18.52 6.00
N ALA A 259 -14.90 -17.36 6.37
CA ALA A 259 -16.24 -17.28 6.95
C ALA A 259 -17.33 -17.61 5.90
N PRO A 260 -18.18 -18.64 6.11
CA PRO A 260 -19.18 -19.04 5.11
C PRO A 260 -20.17 -17.92 4.77
N ARG A 261 -20.56 -17.11 5.75
CA ARG A 261 -21.48 -15.97 5.56
C ARG A 261 -20.90 -14.85 4.68
N PHE A 262 -19.58 -14.85 4.47
CA PHE A 262 -18.85 -13.88 3.65
C PHE A 262 -18.32 -14.50 2.35
N GLY A 263 -18.84 -15.68 1.95
CA GLY A 263 -18.44 -16.35 0.71
C GLY A 263 -17.31 -17.37 0.87
N GLY A 264 -16.92 -17.72 2.11
CA GLY A 264 -15.91 -18.75 2.38
C GLY A 264 -16.37 -20.19 2.09
N ASP A 265 -17.61 -20.38 1.65
CA ASP A 265 -18.14 -21.65 1.17
C ASP A 265 -18.83 -21.46 -0.19
N CYS A 266 -18.31 -22.12 -1.22
CA CYS A 266 -18.84 -22.13 -2.57
C CYS A 266 -19.46 -23.49 -2.96
N GLY A 267 -19.65 -24.41 -2.00
CA GLY A 267 -20.12 -25.78 -2.26
C GLY A 267 -21.43 -25.86 -3.04
N ALA A 268 -22.38 -24.95 -2.77
CA ALA A 268 -23.66 -24.87 -3.46
C ALA A 268 -23.56 -24.53 -4.96
N VAL A 269 -22.46 -23.87 -5.37
CA VAL A 269 -22.23 -23.46 -6.76
C VAL A 269 -20.98 -24.10 -7.37
N GLN A 270 -20.30 -25.00 -6.66
CA GLN A 270 -19.01 -25.58 -7.06
C GLN A 270 -19.04 -26.19 -8.46
N ALA A 271 -20.14 -26.87 -8.81
CA ALA A 271 -20.31 -27.49 -10.13
C ALA A 271 -20.38 -26.47 -11.29
N LYS A 272 -20.60 -25.19 -11.00
CA LYS A 272 -20.62 -24.09 -11.97
C LYS A 272 -19.32 -23.29 -12.00
N LEU A 273 -18.37 -23.56 -11.10
CA LEU A 273 -17.10 -22.85 -10.97
C LEU A 273 -15.98 -23.60 -11.70
N ASN A 274 -16.17 -23.79 -13.00
CA ASN A 274 -15.18 -24.36 -13.92
C ASN A 274 -14.87 -23.33 -15.01
N ASP A 275 -13.66 -23.40 -15.57
CA ASP A 275 -13.17 -22.47 -16.61
C ASP A 275 -13.30 -20.99 -16.21
N ILE A 276 -13.15 -20.69 -14.92
CA ILE A 276 -13.21 -19.33 -14.38
C ILE A 276 -11.95 -18.56 -14.79
N GLN A 277 -12.15 -17.37 -15.35
CA GLN A 277 -11.07 -16.46 -15.73
C GLN A 277 -10.85 -15.37 -14.69
N HIS A 278 -11.93 -14.86 -14.12
CA HIS A 278 -11.89 -13.74 -13.18
C HIS A 278 -12.86 -13.95 -12.03
N VAL A 279 -12.43 -13.55 -10.84
CA VAL A 279 -13.27 -13.42 -9.66
C VAL A 279 -13.19 -11.97 -9.20
N GLN A 280 -14.32 -11.43 -8.75
CA GLN A 280 -14.43 -10.14 -8.09
C GLN A 280 -15.17 -10.30 -6.77
N ALA A 281 -14.86 -9.45 -5.81
CA ALA A 281 -15.40 -9.52 -4.46
C ALA A 281 -16.14 -8.23 -4.09
N THR A 282 -17.25 -8.39 -3.37
CA THR A 282 -17.86 -7.32 -2.58
C THR A 282 -17.44 -7.49 -1.11
N ARG A 283 -18.05 -6.74 -0.19
CA ARG A 283 -17.81 -6.90 1.24
C ARG A 283 -18.02 -8.34 1.74
N ALA A 284 -18.99 -9.08 1.19
CA ALA A 284 -19.39 -10.39 1.71
C ALA A 284 -19.85 -11.41 0.64
N ALA A 285 -19.56 -11.16 -0.63
CA ALA A 285 -19.91 -12.04 -1.73
C ALA A 285 -18.85 -12.00 -2.83
N PHE A 286 -18.85 -13.03 -3.67
CA PHE A 286 -18.00 -13.12 -4.85
C PHE A 286 -18.85 -13.28 -6.10
N ALA A 287 -18.32 -12.82 -7.23
CA ALA A 287 -18.82 -13.10 -8.57
C ALA A 287 -17.66 -13.60 -9.44
N ALA A 288 -17.86 -14.74 -10.10
CA ALA A 288 -16.91 -15.34 -11.03
C ALA A 288 -17.42 -15.25 -12.46
N ILE A 289 -16.53 -14.92 -13.39
CA ILE A 289 -16.78 -14.91 -14.83
C ILE A 289 -16.00 -16.08 -15.45
N SER A 290 -16.73 -16.95 -16.13
CA SER A 290 -16.17 -18.08 -16.88
C SER A 290 -15.74 -17.69 -18.29
N SER A 291 -14.92 -18.51 -18.93
CA SER A 291 -14.42 -18.31 -20.29
C SER A 291 -15.52 -18.24 -21.37
N ASN A 292 -16.69 -18.82 -21.09
CA ASN A 292 -17.87 -18.72 -21.95
C ASN A 292 -18.72 -17.45 -21.70
N GLY A 293 -18.24 -16.56 -20.83
CA GLY A 293 -18.89 -15.30 -20.48
C GLY A 293 -20.08 -15.45 -19.53
N SER A 294 -20.32 -16.63 -18.94
CA SER A 294 -21.34 -16.80 -17.91
C SER A 294 -20.82 -16.37 -16.53
N VAL A 295 -21.71 -15.78 -15.73
CA VAL A 295 -21.40 -15.28 -14.39
C VAL A 295 -22.04 -16.16 -13.32
N VAL A 296 -21.31 -16.45 -12.26
CA VAL A 296 -21.79 -17.18 -11.08
C VAL A 296 -21.44 -16.39 -9.82
N SER A 297 -22.41 -16.13 -8.95
CA SER A 297 -22.18 -15.49 -7.65
C SER A 297 -22.37 -16.45 -6.48
N TRP A 298 -21.71 -16.16 -5.36
CA TRP A 298 -21.95 -16.84 -4.07
C TRP A 298 -21.59 -15.94 -2.88
N GLY A 299 -21.96 -16.37 -1.67
CA GLY A 299 -21.81 -15.61 -0.44
C GLY A 299 -23.11 -14.96 0.00
N SER A 300 -23.04 -13.83 0.72
CA SER A 300 -24.22 -13.15 1.28
C SER A 300 -25.14 -12.62 0.17
N PRO A 301 -26.43 -13.04 0.09
CA PRO A 301 -27.38 -12.49 -0.88
C PRO A 301 -27.53 -10.97 -0.79
N ALA A 302 -27.55 -10.41 0.44
CA ALA A 302 -27.65 -8.97 0.68
C ALA A 302 -26.44 -8.15 0.18
N HIS A 303 -25.36 -8.83 -0.25
CA HIS A 303 -24.14 -8.21 -0.74
C HIS A 303 -23.80 -8.68 -2.17
N GLY A 304 -24.76 -9.24 -2.90
CA GLY A 304 -24.60 -9.67 -4.30
C GLY A 304 -24.27 -11.16 -4.48
N GLY A 305 -24.42 -11.98 -3.44
CA GLY A 305 -24.15 -13.42 -3.52
C GLY A 305 -25.19 -14.24 -4.31
N ASP A 306 -26.31 -13.63 -4.72
CA ASP A 306 -27.36 -14.29 -5.49
C ASP A 306 -27.72 -13.52 -6.78
N SER A 307 -27.19 -13.99 -7.92
CA SER A 307 -27.44 -13.46 -9.27
C SER A 307 -28.59 -14.16 -9.99
N SER A 308 -29.30 -15.10 -9.36
CA SER A 308 -30.28 -15.97 -10.03
C SER A 308 -31.36 -15.20 -10.79
N HIS A 309 -31.79 -14.05 -10.26
CA HIS A 309 -32.83 -13.20 -10.85
C HIS A 309 -32.42 -12.49 -12.14
N VAL A 310 -31.12 -12.36 -12.40
CA VAL A 310 -30.56 -11.67 -13.58
C VAL A 310 -29.70 -12.59 -14.45
N GLN A 311 -29.74 -13.90 -14.19
CA GLN A 311 -28.85 -14.87 -14.81
C GLN A 311 -28.91 -14.89 -16.35
N GLU A 312 -30.10 -14.67 -16.93
CA GLU A 312 -30.26 -14.58 -18.39
C GLU A 312 -29.60 -13.33 -19.01
N GLN A 313 -29.47 -12.26 -18.23
CA GLN A 313 -28.81 -11.02 -18.66
C GLN A 313 -27.28 -11.09 -18.51
N LEU A 314 -26.78 -12.05 -17.71
CA LEU A 314 -25.36 -12.25 -17.41
C LEU A 314 -24.73 -13.34 -18.29
N ARG A 315 -25.06 -13.37 -19.58
CA ARG A 315 -24.48 -14.27 -20.58
C ARG A 315 -23.68 -13.49 -21.61
N GLY A 316 -22.50 -13.98 -21.97
CA GLY A 316 -21.64 -13.35 -22.98
C GLY A 316 -21.07 -12.00 -22.53
N VAL A 317 -20.63 -11.92 -21.27
CA VAL A 317 -20.15 -10.67 -20.64
C VAL A 317 -18.68 -10.34 -21.03
N LEU A 318 -18.04 -11.19 -21.84
CA LEU A 318 -16.67 -11.00 -22.36
C LEU A 318 -16.66 -10.42 -23.78
#